data_AF-A0A9P5J7K4-F1
#
_entry.id   AF-A0A9P5J7K4-F1
#
_cell.length_a   1.000
_cell.length_b   1.000
_cell.length_c   1.000
_cell.angle_alpha   90.00
_cell.angle_beta   90.00
_cell.angle_gamma   90.00
#
_symmetry.space_group_name_H-M   'P 1'
#
loop_
_entity.id
_entity.type
_entity.pdbx_description
1 polymer ?
#
loop_
_entity_poly.entity_id
_entity_poly.type
_entity_poly.pdbx_seq_one_letter_code
_entity_poly.pdbx_strand_id
1 'polypeptide(L)'
;MASFQEPSQAQSSYASSVPSGSAAQAAQQHPHGQKLHELQIFLNSAPSIIHNEMRKLPQDKVNEPQMTRFALPAGDFVSCVLWEGIFHITGTDIVRSLLFRFEVTGRPVRNLKKFEEGVFSDLRNLKPGTASVMEDAKSAFLDLLFRHQCIRTQKKQKVFYWSLRLVKSRPAGCPLTTTLDSHFPSSLLAQEASIILAMAHWKGRSATSA
;
A
#
# COMPACT_ATOMS: atom_id res chain seq x y z
N MET A 1 -53.93 -24.28 -56.92
CA MET A 1 -55.02 -24.31 -55.93
C MET A 1 -54.89 -25.59 -55.12
N ALA A 2 -54.36 -25.49 -53.92
CA ALA A 2 -54.47 -26.48 -52.85
C ALA A 2 -54.05 -25.78 -51.55
N SER A 3 -55.04 -25.47 -50.72
CA SER A 3 -54.88 -25.08 -49.32
C SER A 3 -54.55 -26.31 -48.46
N PHE A 4 -54.41 -26.09 -47.15
CA PHE A 4 -54.32 -27.06 -46.04
C PHE A 4 -52.87 -27.44 -45.66
N GLN A 5 -52.47 -27.52 -44.38
CA GLN A 5 -53.10 -27.28 -43.08
C GLN A 5 -51.98 -27.42 -42.02
N GLU A 6 -52.03 -26.62 -40.95
CA GLU A 6 -51.27 -26.89 -39.71
C GLU A 6 -51.86 -28.09 -38.97
N PRO A 7 -51.04 -28.91 -38.31
CA PRO A 7 -51.47 -29.36 -36.98
C PRO A 7 -50.34 -29.43 -35.93
N SER A 8 -50.63 -28.79 -34.78
CA SER A 8 -50.72 -29.41 -33.45
C SER A 8 -49.54 -30.26 -32.92
N GLN A 9 -48.90 -29.68 -31.90
CA GLN A 9 -48.42 -30.27 -30.64
C GLN A 9 -48.07 -31.77 -30.58
N ALA A 10 -46.81 -32.04 -30.23
CA ALA A 10 -46.44 -33.19 -29.41
C ALA A 10 -45.32 -32.79 -28.43
N GLN A 11 -45.62 -32.92 -27.14
CA GLN A 11 -44.66 -32.89 -26.04
C GLN A 11 -43.73 -34.10 -26.15
N SER A 12 -42.42 -33.89 -26.01
CA SER A 12 -41.48 -34.99 -25.79
C SER A 12 -40.46 -34.59 -24.72
N SER A 13 -40.55 -35.31 -23.63
CA SER A 13 -39.63 -35.39 -22.52
C SER A 13 -38.24 -35.83 -22.95
N TYR A 14 -37.22 -35.06 -22.58
CA TYR A 14 -35.85 -35.57 -22.49
C TYR A 14 -35.31 -35.30 -21.09
N ALA A 15 -35.38 -36.34 -20.26
CA ALA A 15 -34.52 -36.48 -19.11
C ALA A 15 -33.09 -36.72 -19.59
N SER A 16 -32.12 -35.99 -19.05
CA SER A 16 -30.71 -36.29 -19.20
C SER A 16 -29.99 -35.97 -17.89
N SER A 17 -29.83 -37.05 -17.12
CA SER A 17 -28.70 -37.36 -16.24
C SER A 17 -27.74 -36.21 -15.91
N VAL A 18 -27.86 -35.69 -14.69
CA VAL A 18 -26.83 -34.89 -14.02
C VAL A 18 -25.73 -35.85 -13.55
N PRO A 19 -24.46 -35.70 -13.99
CA PRO A 19 -23.39 -36.53 -13.48
C PRO A 19 -23.05 -36.13 -12.05
N SER A 20 -23.01 -37.14 -11.20
CA SER A 20 -22.36 -37.14 -9.90
C SER A 20 -20.87 -36.89 -10.09
N GLY A 21 -20.42 -35.66 -9.84
CA GLY A 21 -19.03 -35.23 -9.96
C GLY A 21 -18.50 -34.74 -8.62
N SER A 22 -17.95 -35.68 -7.86
CA SER A 22 -16.84 -35.56 -6.89
C SER A 22 -16.50 -34.17 -6.32
N ALA A 23 -16.52 -34.13 -4.99
CA ALA A 23 -15.81 -33.20 -4.12
C ALA A 23 -14.35 -32.91 -4.53
N ALA A 24 -14.15 -31.91 -5.40
CA ALA A 24 -12.82 -31.45 -5.82
C ALA A 24 -12.73 -29.92 -5.98
N GLN A 25 -13.57 -29.15 -5.29
CA GLN A 25 -13.49 -27.67 -5.25
C GLN A 25 -13.16 -27.15 -3.84
N ALA A 26 -12.30 -27.86 -3.12
CA ALA A 26 -11.82 -27.46 -1.81
C ALA A 26 -10.29 -27.58 -1.72
N ALA A 27 -9.53 -26.77 -2.48
CA ALA A 27 -8.07 -26.69 -2.30
C ALA A 27 -7.31 -25.48 -2.92
N GLN A 28 -7.96 -24.46 -3.50
CA GLN A 28 -7.25 -23.32 -4.14
C GLN A 28 -7.40 -21.98 -3.40
N GLN A 29 -7.38 -21.96 -2.07
CA GLN A 29 -7.57 -20.72 -1.30
C GLN A 29 -6.37 -20.20 -0.48
N HIS A 30 -5.15 -20.77 -0.56
CA HIS A 30 -4.13 -20.45 0.46
C HIS A 30 -2.67 -20.07 0.08
N PRO A 31 -2.33 -19.47 -1.08
CA PRO A 31 -1.03 -18.79 -1.24
C PRO A 31 -1.06 -17.29 -0.86
N HIS A 32 -2.19 -16.61 -1.03
CA HIS A 32 -2.25 -15.15 -0.89
C HIS A 32 -2.31 -14.66 0.57
N GLY A 33 -2.86 -15.47 1.48
CA GLY A 33 -2.90 -15.14 2.92
C GLY A 33 -1.51 -15.05 3.56
N GLN A 34 -0.58 -15.92 3.16
CA GLN A 34 0.81 -15.90 3.62
C GLN A 34 1.51 -14.62 3.15
N LYS A 35 1.38 -14.28 1.87
CA LYS A 35 1.87 -13.02 1.30
C LYS A 35 1.31 -11.77 2.00
N LEU A 36 0.06 -11.82 2.48
CA LEU A 36 -0.49 -10.72 3.27
C LEU A 36 0.21 -10.58 4.63
N HIS A 37 0.48 -11.69 5.31
CA HIS A 37 1.24 -11.68 6.55
C HIS A 37 2.68 -11.16 6.33
N GLU A 38 3.34 -11.59 5.25
CA GLU A 38 4.66 -11.09 4.86
C GLU A 38 4.64 -9.59 4.57
N LEU A 39 3.63 -9.08 3.86
CA LEU A 39 3.48 -7.65 3.62
C LEU A 39 3.35 -6.90 4.95
N GLN A 40 2.59 -7.42 5.92
CA GLN A 40 2.45 -6.80 7.23
C GLN A 40 3.79 -6.77 7.99
N ILE A 41 4.56 -7.86 7.95
CA ILE A 41 5.92 -7.91 8.51
C ILE A 41 6.80 -6.85 7.83
N PHE A 42 6.78 -6.80 6.49
CA PHE A 42 7.54 -5.82 5.73
C PHE A 42 7.17 -4.39 6.11
N LEU A 43 5.88 -4.06 6.14
CA LEU A 43 5.41 -2.73 6.53
C LEU A 43 5.94 -2.31 7.90
N ASN A 44 5.94 -3.23 8.89
CA ASN A 44 6.42 -2.97 10.24
C ASN A 44 7.95 -2.92 10.38
N SER A 45 8.69 -3.61 9.51
CA SER A 45 10.14 -3.82 9.68
C SER A 45 11.02 -3.15 8.64
N ALA A 46 10.47 -2.63 7.53
CA ALA A 46 11.24 -2.09 6.41
C ALA A 46 12.26 -0.99 6.81
N PRO A 47 11.95 -0.03 7.70
CA PRO A 47 12.95 0.94 8.17
C PRO A 47 14.11 0.26 8.91
N SER A 48 13.80 -0.72 9.76
CA SER A 48 14.81 -1.50 10.51
C SER A 48 15.69 -2.33 9.57
N ILE A 49 15.12 -2.89 8.50
CA ILE A 49 15.86 -3.62 7.47
C ILE A 49 16.90 -2.69 6.85
N ILE A 50 16.48 -1.55 6.31
CA ILE A 50 17.41 -0.58 5.70
C ILE A 50 18.46 -0.12 6.71
N HIS A 51 18.05 0.21 7.94
CA HIS A 51 18.98 0.65 8.97
C HIS A 51 20.05 -0.39 9.30
N ASN A 52 19.68 -1.68 9.34
CA ASN A 52 20.64 -2.76 9.55
C ASN A 52 21.60 -2.93 8.37
N GLU A 53 21.10 -2.82 7.13
CA GLU A 53 21.93 -2.90 5.92
C GLU A 53 22.92 -1.73 5.86
N MET A 54 22.51 -0.52 6.24
CA MET A 54 23.40 0.64 6.31
C MET A 54 24.60 0.45 7.24
N ARG A 55 24.42 -0.23 8.38
CA ARG A 55 25.52 -0.50 9.33
C ARG A 55 26.57 -1.45 8.77
N LYS A 56 26.21 -2.23 7.76
CA LYS A 56 27.11 -3.19 7.10
C LYS A 56 27.85 -2.57 5.91
N LEU A 57 27.41 -1.39 5.44
CA LEU A 57 28.00 -0.72 4.29
C LEU A 57 29.27 0.06 4.71
N PRO A 58 30.28 0.13 3.82
CA PRO A 58 31.40 1.04 3.98
C PRO A 58 30.92 2.50 4.09
N GLN A 59 31.65 3.31 4.87
CA GLN A 59 31.27 4.69 5.22
C GLN A 59 31.02 5.58 3.99
N ASP A 60 31.68 5.28 2.88
CA ASP A 60 31.60 6.02 1.60
C ASP A 60 30.21 5.90 0.92
N LYS A 61 29.47 4.84 1.23
CA LYS A 61 28.15 4.54 0.64
C LYS A 61 26.96 4.94 1.51
N VAL A 62 27.21 5.47 2.71
CA VAL A 62 26.17 5.81 3.70
C VAL A 62 25.25 6.93 3.22
N ASN A 63 25.74 7.80 2.33
CA ASN A 63 24.96 8.92 1.78
C ASN A 63 24.15 8.54 0.51
N GLU A 64 24.32 7.33 -0.03
CA GLU A 64 23.52 6.87 -1.16
C GLU A 64 22.08 6.57 -0.69
N PRO A 65 21.06 6.91 -1.49
CA PRO A 65 19.68 6.59 -1.16
C PRO A 65 19.50 5.08 -1.05
N GLN A 66 18.94 4.64 0.08
CA GLN A 66 18.70 3.22 0.35
C GLN A 66 17.23 2.89 0.17
N MET A 67 16.94 1.71 -0.36
CA MET A 67 15.55 1.28 -0.57
C MET A 67 15.41 -0.23 -0.35
N THR A 68 14.33 -0.63 0.30
CA THR A 68 13.88 -2.02 0.34
C THR A 68 12.49 -2.14 -0.27
N ARG A 69 12.21 -3.26 -0.93
CA ARG A 69 10.98 -3.45 -1.71
C ARG A 69 10.36 -4.80 -1.42
N PHE A 70 9.03 -4.81 -1.32
CA PHE A 70 8.23 -6.02 -1.25
C PHE A 70 7.50 -6.24 -2.57
N ALA A 71 7.64 -7.42 -3.15
CA ALA A 71 6.96 -7.79 -4.39
C ALA A 71 5.53 -8.25 -4.12
N LEU A 72 4.55 -7.62 -4.75
CA LEU A 72 3.14 -8.03 -4.72
C LEU A 72 2.89 -9.14 -5.75
N PRO A 73 1.88 -10.02 -5.54
CA PRO A 73 1.56 -11.08 -6.50
C PRO A 73 1.19 -10.59 -7.90
N ALA A 74 0.69 -9.36 -8.03
CA ALA A 74 0.34 -8.74 -9.30
C ALA A 74 1.56 -8.25 -10.12
N GLY A 75 2.79 -8.39 -9.61
CA GLY A 75 4.02 -7.91 -10.26
C GLY A 75 4.42 -6.48 -9.90
N ASP A 76 3.59 -5.77 -9.12
CA ASP A 76 3.92 -4.47 -8.54
C ASP A 76 4.83 -4.60 -7.29
N PHE A 77 5.37 -3.47 -6.83
CA PHE A 77 6.18 -3.39 -5.62
C PHE A 77 5.62 -2.37 -4.62
N VAL A 78 5.90 -2.61 -3.34
CA VAL A 78 5.76 -1.64 -2.24
C VAL A 78 7.16 -1.31 -1.76
N SER A 79 7.53 -0.02 -1.80
CA SER A 79 8.91 0.41 -1.57
C SER A 79 9.02 1.29 -0.32
N CYS A 80 9.96 0.97 0.57
CA CYS A 80 10.43 1.85 1.62
C CYS A 80 11.72 2.52 1.16
N VAL A 81 11.74 3.85 1.14
CA VAL A 81 12.89 4.62 0.62
C VAL A 81 13.46 5.51 1.73
N LEU A 82 14.75 5.36 2.02
CA LEU A 82 15.51 6.27 2.85
C LEU A 82 16.08 7.39 1.99
N TRP A 83 15.66 8.62 2.28
CA TRP A 83 16.13 9.83 1.62
C TRP A 83 16.45 10.89 2.67
N GLU A 84 17.66 11.46 2.63
CA GLU A 84 18.15 12.44 3.62
C GLU A 84 17.91 12.04 5.09
N GLY A 85 18.15 10.77 5.42
CA GLY A 85 17.97 10.23 6.77
C GLY A 85 16.52 10.00 7.20
N ILE A 86 15.55 10.17 6.29
CA ILE A 86 14.12 9.98 6.57
C ILE A 86 13.54 8.86 5.69
N PHE A 87 12.73 8.00 6.30
CA PHE A 87 12.03 6.92 5.60
C PHE A 87 10.72 7.39 5.00
N HIS A 88 10.50 7.06 3.73
CA HIS A 88 9.39 7.50 2.92
C HIS A 88 8.63 6.34 2.28
N ILE A 89 7.33 6.55 2.08
CA ILE A 89 6.44 5.74 1.25
C ILE A 89 5.64 6.66 0.32
N THR A 90 5.35 6.18 -0.89
CA THR A 90 4.58 6.95 -1.87
C THR A 90 3.08 6.68 -1.76
N GLY A 91 2.26 7.62 -2.23
CA GLY A 91 0.81 7.41 -2.35
C GLY A 91 0.46 6.21 -3.21
N THR A 92 1.23 5.95 -4.28
CA THR A 92 1.04 4.79 -5.15
C THR A 92 1.29 3.48 -4.42
N ASP A 93 2.36 3.38 -3.63
CA ASP A 93 2.69 2.16 -2.88
C ASP A 93 1.69 1.90 -1.74
N ILE A 94 1.14 2.96 -1.14
CA ILE A 94 0.02 2.86 -0.19
C ILE A 94 -1.21 2.25 -0.87
N VAL A 95 -1.60 2.79 -2.03
CA VAL A 95 -2.74 2.27 -2.81
C VAL A 95 -2.54 0.80 -3.16
N ARG A 96 -1.36 0.43 -3.69
CA ARG A 96 -1.03 -0.96 -4.05
C ARG A 96 -1.12 -1.91 -2.86
N SER A 97 -0.58 -1.50 -1.70
CA SER A 97 -0.64 -2.27 -0.47
C SER A 97 -2.09 -2.49 -0.01
N LEU A 98 -2.93 -1.46 -0.10
CA LEU A 98 -4.34 -1.55 0.27
C LEU A 98 -5.11 -2.44 -0.74
N LEU A 99 -4.90 -2.27 -2.04
CA LEU A 99 -5.55 -3.10 -3.07
C LEU A 99 -5.29 -4.58 -2.83
N PHE A 100 -4.02 -4.95 -2.66
CA PHE A 100 -3.64 -6.33 -2.37
C PHE A 100 -4.31 -6.84 -1.10
N ARG A 101 -4.33 -6.04 -0.03
CA ARG A 101 -4.99 -6.46 1.23
C ARG A 101 -6.49 -6.67 1.05
N PHE A 102 -7.18 -5.81 0.29
CA PHE A 102 -8.61 -5.95 0.02
C PHE A 102 -8.92 -7.17 -0.84
N GLU A 103 -8.08 -7.47 -1.82
CA GLU A 103 -8.17 -8.69 -2.63
C GLU A 103 -8.05 -9.96 -1.77
N VAL A 104 -7.02 -10.05 -0.92
CA VAL A 104 -6.78 -11.23 -0.08
C VAL A 104 -7.81 -11.40 1.03
N THR A 105 -8.37 -10.31 1.55
CA THR A 105 -9.42 -10.35 2.58
C THR A 105 -10.82 -10.63 2.03
N GLY A 106 -10.95 -10.97 0.75
CA GLY A 106 -12.22 -11.30 0.12
C GLY A 106 -13.12 -10.09 -0.13
N ARG A 107 -12.54 -8.88 -0.20
CA ARG A 107 -13.25 -7.61 -0.47
C ARG A 107 -12.66 -6.93 -1.72
N PRO A 108 -12.69 -7.58 -2.90
CA PRO A 108 -12.03 -7.05 -4.08
C PRO A 108 -12.59 -5.68 -4.47
N VAL A 109 -11.70 -4.76 -4.82
CA VAL A 109 -12.05 -3.41 -5.24
C VAL A 109 -12.62 -3.45 -6.66
N ARG A 110 -13.94 -3.29 -6.78
CA ARG A 110 -14.63 -3.31 -8.08
C ARG A 110 -14.36 -2.07 -8.93
N ASN A 111 -14.23 -0.90 -8.29
CA ASN A 111 -14.00 0.36 -8.96
C ASN A 111 -12.66 0.95 -8.51
N LEU A 112 -11.61 0.61 -9.25
CA LEU A 112 -10.23 1.01 -8.95
C LEU A 112 -10.07 2.53 -8.89
N LYS A 113 -10.68 3.26 -9.84
CA LYS A 113 -10.57 4.73 -9.91
C LYS A 113 -11.15 5.39 -8.66
N LYS A 114 -12.38 5.02 -8.27
CA LYS A 114 -13.03 5.56 -7.07
C LYS A 114 -12.24 5.23 -5.80
N PHE A 115 -11.63 4.05 -5.77
CA PHE A 115 -10.78 3.64 -4.66
C PHE A 115 -9.50 4.47 -4.56
N GLU A 116 -8.76 4.63 -5.67
CA GLU A 116 -7.57 5.49 -5.72
C GLU A 116 -7.93 6.92 -5.28
N GLU A 117 -9.01 7.50 -5.82
CA GLU A 117 -9.51 8.82 -5.44
C GLU A 117 -9.85 8.94 -3.95
N GLY A 118 -10.48 7.91 -3.37
CA GLY A 118 -10.81 7.85 -1.95
C GLY A 118 -9.56 7.80 -1.06
N VAL A 119 -8.59 6.96 -1.39
CA VAL A 119 -7.31 6.88 -0.67
C VAL A 119 -6.56 8.21 -0.78
N PHE A 120 -6.45 8.79 -1.97
CA PHE A 120 -5.83 10.10 -2.15
C PHE A 120 -6.60 11.22 -1.45
N SER A 121 -7.92 11.10 -1.29
CA SER A 121 -8.72 12.01 -0.48
C SER A 121 -8.34 11.94 1.00
N ASP A 122 -8.22 10.75 1.56
CA ASP A 122 -7.81 10.58 2.95
C ASP A 122 -6.36 11.09 3.16
N LEU A 123 -5.46 10.81 2.22
CA LEU A 123 -4.05 11.23 2.28
C LEU A 123 -3.86 12.75 2.14
N ARG A 124 -4.80 13.48 1.51
CA ARG A 124 -4.75 14.94 1.40
C ARG A 124 -4.79 15.61 2.77
N ASN A 125 -5.54 15.06 3.72
CA ASN A 125 -5.74 15.62 5.06
C ASN A 125 -4.51 15.54 5.98
N LEU A 126 -3.50 14.74 5.62
CA LEU A 126 -2.27 14.63 6.40
C LEU A 126 -1.46 15.93 6.29
N LYS A 127 -1.08 16.54 7.42
CA LYS A 127 -0.34 17.82 7.41
C LYS A 127 1.06 17.65 6.81
N PRO A 128 1.48 18.50 5.84
CA PRO A 128 2.86 18.62 5.43
C PRO A 128 3.75 18.99 6.63
N GLY A 129 4.97 18.46 6.69
CA GLY A 129 5.92 18.66 7.78
C GLY A 129 5.76 17.68 8.95
N THR A 130 4.57 17.12 9.16
CA THR A 130 4.32 16.12 10.22
C THR A 130 4.33 14.69 9.69
N ALA A 131 3.55 14.42 8.64
CA ALA A 131 3.38 13.06 8.10
C ALA A 131 3.76 12.95 6.62
N SER A 132 4.17 14.06 6.00
CA SER A 132 4.49 14.11 4.58
C SER A 132 5.38 15.30 4.24
N VAL A 133 6.08 15.20 3.12
CA VAL A 133 6.84 16.27 2.47
C VAL A 133 6.25 16.54 1.09
N MET A 134 6.34 17.79 0.65
CA MET A 134 5.94 18.18 -0.69
C MET A 134 7.20 18.38 -1.53
N GLU A 135 7.41 17.47 -2.47
CA GLU A 135 8.58 17.45 -3.34
C GLU A 135 8.29 18.15 -4.66
N ASP A 136 9.18 19.06 -5.05
CA ASP A 136 9.05 19.80 -6.30
C ASP A 136 9.34 18.92 -7.52
N ALA A 137 8.75 19.31 -8.66
CA ALA A 137 8.95 18.59 -9.91
C ALA A 137 10.44 18.56 -10.28
N LYS A 138 10.92 17.41 -10.79
CA LYS A 138 12.33 17.17 -11.15
C LYS A 138 13.31 17.24 -9.97
N SER A 139 12.86 17.09 -8.72
CA SER A 139 13.81 16.89 -7.62
C SER A 139 14.54 15.56 -7.77
N ALA A 140 15.78 15.47 -7.30
CA ALA A 140 16.56 14.23 -7.34
C ALA A 140 15.84 13.07 -6.63
N PHE A 141 15.03 13.38 -5.62
CA PHE A 141 14.21 12.40 -4.94
C PHE A 141 13.09 11.87 -5.84
N LEU A 142 12.33 12.76 -6.51
CA LEU A 142 11.28 12.32 -7.44
C LEU A 142 11.85 11.54 -8.64
N ASP A 143 13.04 11.92 -9.11
CA ASP A 143 13.73 11.20 -10.19
C ASP A 143 14.06 9.77 -9.77
N LEU A 144 14.55 9.58 -8.53
CA LEU A 144 14.78 8.27 -7.95
C LEU A 144 13.48 7.46 -7.84
N LEU A 145 12.43 8.06 -7.28
CA LEU A 145 11.13 7.40 -7.12
C LEU A 145 10.52 7.01 -8.48
N PHE A 146 10.66 7.86 -9.49
CA PHE A 146 10.17 7.60 -10.84
C PHE A 146 10.95 6.46 -11.51
N ARG A 147 12.27 6.48 -11.42
CA ARG A 147 13.14 5.40 -11.94
C ARG A 147 12.77 4.03 -11.36
N HIS A 148 12.40 4.00 -10.08
CA HIS A 148 12.01 2.77 -9.39
C HIS A 148 10.49 2.50 -9.41
N GLN A 149 9.72 3.18 -10.25
CA GLN A 149 8.27 2.97 -10.42
C GLN A 149 7.45 3.10 -9.11
N CYS A 150 7.96 3.88 -8.16
CA CYS A 150 7.27 4.23 -6.92
C CYS A 150 6.26 5.37 -7.17
N ILE A 151 6.45 6.17 -8.22
CA ILE A 151 5.51 7.21 -8.67
C ILE A 151 5.27 7.10 -10.18
N ARG A 152 4.08 7.50 -10.64
CA ARG A 152 3.70 7.46 -12.07
C ARG A 152 4.13 8.71 -12.86
N THR A 153 4.43 9.82 -12.18
CA THR A 153 4.78 11.10 -12.84
C THR A 153 5.81 11.87 -12.01
N GLN A 154 6.62 12.71 -12.66
CA GLN A 154 7.58 13.63 -11.99
C GLN A 154 7.01 15.04 -11.76
N LYS A 155 5.67 15.17 -11.66
CA LYS A 155 5.04 16.43 -11.23
C LYS A 155 5.29 16.63 -9.74
N LYS A 156 4.99 17.82 -9.22
CA LYS A 156 4.99 18.06 -7.77
C LYS A 156 4.18 17.00 -7.05
N GLN A 157 4.78 16.26 -6.12
CA GLN A 157 4.16 15.13 -5.44
C GLN A 157 4.23 15.32 -3.92
N LYS A 158 3.22 14.80 -3.24
CA LYS A 158 3.24 14.62 -1.79
C LYS A 158 3.77 13.22 -1.49
N VAL A 159 4.87 13.15 -0.75
CA VAL A 159 5.49 11.90 -0.30
C VAL A 159 5.27 11.77 1.20
N PHE A 160 5.01 10.56 1.69
CA PHE A 160 4.61 10.33 3.08
C PHE A 160 5.74 9.73 3.88
N TYR A 161 5.81 10.05 5.17
CA TYR A 161 6.77 9.43 6.07
C TYR A 161 6.31 8.04 6.49
N TRP A 162 7.23 7.08 6.52
CA TRP A 162 6.97 5.69 6.90
C TRP A 162 6.62 5.57 8.41
N SER A 163 7.30 6.36 9.24
CA SER A 163 7.04 6.48 10.67
C SER A 163 7.32 7.91 11.14
N LEU A 164 6.50 8.39 12.08
CA LEU A 164 6.59 9.73 12.67
C LEU A 164 7.74 9.88 13.69
N ARG A 165 8.56 8.85 13.92
CA ARG A 165 9.63 8.87 14.93
C ARG A 165 10.96 8.25 14.47
N LEU A 166 11.58 8.81 13.43
CA LEU A 166 13.05 8.82 13.34
C LEU A 166 13.60 10.19 12.89
N VAL A 167 12.78 11.25 12.92
CA VAL A 167 13.21 12.62 12.56
C VAL A 167 13.15 13.54 13.77
N LYS A 168 13.63 13.07 14.92
CA LYS A 168 13.93 13.96 16.06
C LYS A 168 15.45 14.00 16.28
N SER A 169 16.17 14.41 15.24
CA SER A 169 17.53 14.98 15.34
C SER A 169 18.06 15.44 13.97
N ARG A 170 17.41 16.45 13.35
CA ARG A 170 18.20 17.41 12.56
C ARG A 170 18.42 18.62 13.48
N PRO A 171 19.62 18.81 14.07
CA PRO A 171 19.96 20.10 14.64
C PRO A 171 20.30 21.03 13.47
N ALA A 172 19.36 21.89 13.08
CA ALA A 172 19.69 23.06 12.30
C ALA A 172 20.36 24.07 13.25
N GLY A 173 21.70 24.07 13.27
CA GLY A 173 22.50 25.25 13.63
C GLY A 173 22.41 25.81 15.05
N CYS A 174 22.41 25.00 16.12
CA CYS A 174 22.50 25.52 17.48
C CYS A 174 23.68 24.90 18.27
N PRO A 175 24.51 25.71 18.95
CA PRO A 175 25.62 25.22 19.77
C PRO A 175 25.11 24.54 21.04
N LEU A 176 25.88 23.53 21.47
CA LEU A 176 25.69 22.64 22.62
C LEU A 176 24.98 23.29 23.82
N THR A 177 23.79 22.80 24.17
CA THR A 177 23.39 22.72 25.58
C THR A 177 22.42 21.57 25.79
N THR A 178 22.84 20.63 26.61
CA THR A 178 22.11 19.44 27.05
C THR A 178 21.06 19.85 28.08
N THR A 179 19.78 19.56 27.84
CA THR A 179 18.81 19.38 28.93
C THR A 179 17.85 18.27 28.57
N LEU A 180 17.92 17.23 29.38
CA LEU A 180 17.24 15.95 29.26
C LEU A 180 15.94 16.06 30.07
N ASP A 181 14.85 16.53 29.47
CA ASP A 181 13.56 16.58 30.16
C ASP A 181 12.71 15.34 29.87
N SER A 182 12.73 14.45 30.86
CA SER A 182 11.88 13.30 31.06
C SER A 182 10.49 13.73 31.57
N HIS A 183 9.61 14.16 30.68
CA HIS A 183 8.16 14.08 30.89
C HIS A 183 7.43 14.17 29.54
N PHE A 184 6.97 13.02 29.04
CA PHE A 184 6.18 12.95 27.81
C PHE A 184 4.71 12.70 28.18
N PRO A 185 3.79 13.65 27.92
CA PRO A 185 2.38 13.48 28.29
C PRO A 185 1.69 12.44 27.40
N SER A 186 0.97 11.52 28.05
CA SER A 186 0.27 10.36 27.47
C SER A 186 -0.85 10.73 26.47
N SER A 187 -1.19 12.00 26.30
CA SER A 187 -2.24 12.49 25.40
C SER A 187 -1.79 12.75 23.96
N LEU A 188 -0.48 12.77 23.67
CA LEU A 188 0.03 12.97 22.31
C LEU A 188 0.16 11.66 21.51
N LEU A 189 0.10 10.50 22.16
CA LEU A 189 0.12 9.17 21.53
C LEU A 189 -1.11 8.90 20.66
N ALA A 190 -2.22 9.63 20.86
CA ALA A 190 -3.45 9.46 20.09
C ALA A 190 -3.38 10.06 18.66
N GLN A 191 -2.42 10.95 18.37
CA GLN A 191 -2.20 11.48 17.02
C GLN A 191 -1.00 10.84 16.29
N GLU A 192 -0.28 9.93 16.94
CA GLU A 192 0.90 9.25 16.39
C GLU A 192 0.55 7.98 15.59
N ALA A 193 -0.50 8.03 14.77
CA ALA A 193 -0.77 6.93 13.85
C ALA A 193 0.27 6.96 12.71
N SER A 194 1.24 6.04 12.74
CA SER A 194 2.05 5.71 11.55
C SER A 194 1.11 5.45 10.37
N ILE A 195 1.53 5.77 9.16
CA ILE A 195 0.78 5.47 7.95
C ILE A 195 0.43 3.98 7.85
N ILE A 196 1.25 3.09 8.45
CA ILE A 196 0.98 1.67 8.59
C ILE A 196 -0.23 1.40 9.48
N LEU A 197 -0.35 2.10 10.62
CA LEU A 197 -1.48 1.96 11.54
C LEU A 197 -2.75 2.58 10.92
N ALA A 198 -2.61 3.74 10.28
CA ALA A 198 -3.70 4.35 9.50
C ALA A 198 -4.18 3.42 8.38
N MET A 199 -3.25 2.78 7.67
CA MET A 199 -3.56 1.75 6.68
C MET A 199 -4.23 0.55 7.34
N ALA A 200 -3.72 0.02 8.46
CA ALA A 200 -4.27 -1.16 9.14
C ALA A 200 -5.73 -0.95 9.59
N HIS A 201 -6.07 0.24 10.09
CA HIS A 201 -7.42 0.60 10.49
C HIS A 201 -8.29 1.14 9.35
N TRP A 202 -7.76 1.25 8.13
CA TRP A 202 -8.52 1.76 6.99
C TRP A 202 -9.61 0.77 6.57
N LYS A 203 -10.85 1.09 6.96
CA LYS A 203 -12.06 0.30 6.68
C LYS A 203 -12.72 0.63 5.33
N GLY A 204 -12.14 1.54 4.55
CA GLY A 204 -12.64 1.95 3.22
C GLY A 204 -14.00 2.63 3.29
N ARG A 205 -14.03 3.97 3.35
CA ARG A 205 -15.29 4.74 3.38
C ARG A 205 -16.11 4.71 2.07
N SER A 206 -15.64 4.05 1.01
CA SER A 206 -16.19 4.27 -0.34
C SER A 206 -16.30 3.03 -1.24
N ALA A 207 -16.05 1.82 -0.72
CA ALA A 207 -16.10 0.60 -1.54
C ALA A 207 -17.50 -0.06 -1.64
N THR A 208 -18.53 0.48 -0.95
CA THR A 208 -19.85 -0.16 -0.82
C THR A 208 -21.03 0.72 -1.21
N SER A 209 -20.91 1.60 -2.21
CA SER A 209 -22.10 2.12 -2.88
C SER A 209 -22.29 1.37 -4.19
N ALA A 210 -22.96 0.23 -4.10
CA ALA A 210 -23.76 -0.28 -5.20
C ALA A 210 -25.08 0.50 -5.22
#